data_AF-A0A4Q9MEA0-F1
#
_entry.id   AF-A0A4Q9MEA0-F1
#
_cell.length_a   1.000
_cell.length_b   1.000
_cell.length_c   1.000
_cell.angle_alpha   90.00
_cell.angle_beta   90.00
_cell.angle_gamma   90.00
#
_symmetry.space_group_name_H-M   'P 1'
#
loop_
_entity.id
_entity.type
_entity.pdbx_description
1 polymer ?
#
loop_
_entity_poly.entity_id
_entity_poly.type
_entity_poly.pdbx_seq_one_letter_code
_entity_poly.pdbx_strand_id
1 'polypeptide(L)'
;DKRAKMRYTPEAFRKHIFFRYNMKLAGWPENIPFRNLSSRDAPTIPDLWRLIHLAESGGLCFTAVTREELDAAQLNIANAVPGPLFPAPLPKVPRRDIGSRKPHFDGCGNFVPPRHERNGPKSAAWIGEEVADSESMGP
;
A
#
# COMPACT_ATOMS: atom_id res chain seq x y z
N ASP A 1 -7.33 -10.69 24.65
CA ASP A 1 -7.80 -9.29 24.69
C ASP A 1 -9.08 -9.18 23.86
N LYS A 2 -10.21 -8.76 24.44
CA LYS A 2 -11.52 -8.67 23.74
C LYS A 2 -11.56 -7.59 22.66
N ARG A 3 -10.58 -6.68 22.64
CA ARG A 3 -10.45 -5.61 21.64
C ARG A 3 -9.35 -5.90 20.61
N ALA A 4 -8.73 -7.08 20.65
CA ALA A 4 -7.76 -7.48 19.65
C ALA A 4 -8.43 -7.52 18.27
N LYS A 5 -7.85 -6.80 17.33
CA LYS A 5 -8.29 -6.77 15.94
C LYS A 5 -7.08 -6.96 15.05
N MET A 6 -7.26 -7.74 13.99
CA MET A 6 -6.24 -7.90 12.97
C MET A 6 -5.93 -6.56 12.30
N ARG A 7 -4.65 -6.32 12.02
CA ARG A 7 -4.16 -5.11 11.35
C ARG A 7 -3.36 -5.54 10.14
N TYR A 8 -3.74 -5.07 8.96
CA TYR A 8 -3.16 -5.55 7.70
C TYR A 8 -2.18 -4.57 7.05
N THR A 9 -2.03 -3.36 7.60
CA THR A 9 -0.98 -2.45 7.12
C THR A 9 0.34 -2.78 7.82
N PRO A 10 1.50 -2.72 7.12
CA PRO A 10 2.81 -3.07 7.68
C PRO A 10 3.10 -2.42 9.04
N GLU A 11 2.92 -1.10 9.13
CA GLU A 11 3.14 -0.33 10.36
C GLU A 11 2.20 -0.77 11.50
N ALA A 12 0.92 -0.96 11.20
CA ALA A 12 -0.05 -1.31 12.22
C ALA A 12 0.10 -2.76 12.67
N PHE A 13 0.48 -3.68 11.77
CA PHE A 13 0.81 -5.05 12.10
C PHE A 13 2.02 -5.10 13.03
N ARG A 14 3.13 -4.44 12.64
CA ARG A 14 4.35 -4.33 13.46
C ARG A 14 4.05 -3.79 14.86
N LYS A 15 3.29 -2.69 14.95
CA LYS A 15 2.99 -2.04 16.23
C LYS A 15 2.01 -2.83 17.11
N HIS A 16 0.91 -3.31 16.53
CA HIS A 16 -0.22 -3.83 17.32
C HIS A 16 -0.27 -5.35 17.43
N ILE A 17 0.49 -6.07 16.60
CA ILE A 17 0.55 -7.52 16.62
C ILE A 17 1.97 -7.95 17.02
N PHE A 18 2.95 -7.57 16.21
CA PHE A 18 4.33 -7.98 16.40
C PHE A 18 4.91 -7.53 17.74
N PHE A 19 4.98 -6.23 18.02
CA PHE A 19 5.54 -5.73 19.28
C PHE A 19 4.58 -5.81 20.47
N ARG A 20 3.27 -5.64 20.24
CA ARG A 20 2.31 -5.60 21.36
C ARG A 20 2.06 -6.99 21.95
N TYR A 21 2.00 -8.01 21.10
CA TYR A 21 1.72 -9.38 21.55
C TYR A 21 2.93 -10.31 21.43
N ASN A 22 4.06 -9.86 20.87
CA ASN A 22 5.22 -10.70 20.56
C ASN A 22 4.84 -11.92 19.70
N MET A 23 3.94 -11.69 18.73
CA MET A 23 3.45 -12.72 17.81
C MET A 23 3.73 -12.35 16.36
N LYS A 24 4.19 -13.32 15.57
CA LYS A 24 4.31 -13.24 14.11
C LYS A 24 3.31 -14.18 13.47
N LEU A 25 2.94 -13.90 12.22
CA LEU A 25 2.08 -14.77 11.43
C LEU A 25 2.97 -15.63 10.53
N ALA A 26 3.16 -16.89 10.90
CA ALA A 26 4.01 -17.82 10.16
C ALA A 26 3.22 -18.53 9.05
N GLY A 27 3.91 -18.84 7.94
CA GLY A 27 3.36 -19.61 6.82
C GLY A 27 2.35 -18.87 5.95
N TRP A 28 2.44 -17.53 5.92
CA TRP A 28 1.70 -16.75 4.94
C TRP A 28 2.24 -17.02 3.53
N PRO A 29 1.39 -17.36 2.56
CA PRO A 29 1.83 -17.73 1.22
C PRO A 29 2.40 -16.52 0.45
N GLU A 30 3.52 -16.73 -0.24
CA GLU A 30 4.24 -15.68 -0.98
C GLU A 30 3.43 -15.11 -2.15
N ASN A 31 2.60 -15.92 -2.79
CA ASN A 31 1.80 -15.48 -3.94
C ASN A 31 0.57 -14.64 -3.54
N ILE A 32 0.28 -14.52 -2.24
CA ILE A 32 -0.88 -13.77 -1.74
C ILE A 32 -0.36 -12.54 -0.99
N PRO A 33 -0.59 -11.32 -1.49
CA PRO A 33 -0.17 -10.13 -0.78
C PRO A 33 -0.92 -10.01 0.55
N PHE A 34 -0.20 -9.66 1.60
CA PHE A 34 -0.76 -9.46 2.92
C PHE A 34 -1.50 -8.12 2.98
N ARG A 35 -2.83 -8.19 2.92
CA ARG A 35 -3.73 -7.04 2.94
C ARG A 35 -5.06 -7.41 3.57
N ASN A 36 -5.90 -6.39 3.79
CA ASN A 36 -7.21 -6.59 4.39
C ASN A 36 -8.11 -7.46 3.48
N LEU A 37 -8.54 -8.60 4.01
CA LEU A 37 -9.35 -9.60 3.31
C LEU A 37 -10.78 -9.13 3.03
N SER A 38 -11.25 -8.06 3.67
CA SER A 38 -12.57 -7.46 3.44
C SER A 38 -12.52 -6.17 2.61
N SER A 39 -11.34 -5.78 2.11
CA SER A 39 -11.19 -4.58 1.29
C SER A 39 -11.64 -4.81 -0.16
N ARG A 40 -11.89 -3.73 -0.91
CA ARG A 40 -12.22 -3.80 -2.34
C ARG A 40 -11.13 -4.49 -3.16
N ASP A 41 -9.88 -4.37 -2.72
CA ASP A 41 -8.71 -4.99 -3.34
C ASP A 41 -8.32 -6.30 -2.63
N ALA A 42 -9.29 -7.00 -2.03
CA ALA A 42 -9.05 -8.26 -1.34
C ALA A 42 -8.47 -9.34 -2.29
N PRO A 43 -7.78 -10.35 -1.75
CA PRO A 43 -7.39 -11.53 -2.51
C PRO A 43 -8.59 -12.20 -3.19
N THR A 44 -8.33 -12.95 -4.26
CA THR A 44 -9.39 -13.63 -5.00
C THR A 44 -10.05 -14.72 -4.15
N ILE A 45 -11.26 -15.18 -4.53
CA ILE A 45 -11.94 -16.26 -3.80
C ILE A 45 -11.06 -17.52 -3.65
N PRO A 46 -10.34 -18.00 -4.68
CA PRO A 46 -9.39 -19.10 -4.53
C PRO A 46 -8.28 -18.82 -3.50
N ASP A 47 -7.76 -17.59 -3.46
CA ASP A 47 -6.75 -17.19 -2.48
C ASP A 47 -7.30 -17.25 -1.05
N LEU A 48 -8.55 -16.80 -0.86
CA LEU A 48 -9.23 -16.88 0.44
C LEU A 48 -9.41 -18.33 0.90
N TRP A 49 -9.86 -19.23 0.00
CA TRP A 49 -9.97 -20.65 0.31
C TRP A 49 -8.62 -21.26 0.66
N ARG A 50 -7.56 -20.87 -0.04
CA ARG A 50 -6.18 -21.32 0.28
C ARG A 50 -5.74 -20.85 1.66
N LEU A 51 -6.01 -19.59 2.02
CA LEU A 51 -5.69 -19.07 3.36
C LEU A 51 -6.47 -19.81 4.46
N ILE A 52 -7.76 -20.10 4.23
CA ILE A 52 -8.58 -20.89 5.15
C ILE A 52 -7.99 -22.28 5.32
N HIS A 53 -7.69 -22.97 4.22
CA HIS A 53 -7.11 -24.31 4.26
C HIS A 53 -5.75 -24.34 4.99
N LEU A 54 -4.88 -23.34 4.75
CA LEU A 54 -3.61 -23.23 5.48
C LEU A 54 -3.83 -22.98 6.98
N ALA A 55 -4.84 -22.18 7.35
CA ALA A 55 -5.15 -21.95 8.76
C ALA A 55 -5.66 -23.23 9.45
N GLU A 56 -6.55 -23.97 8.78
CA GLU A 56 -7.13 -25.21 9.31
C GLU A 56 -6.11 -26.35 9.40
N SER A 57 -5.20 -26.45 8.43
CA SER A 57 -4.10 -27.43 8.43
C SER A 57 -2.94 -27.05 9.36
N GLY A 58 -2.97 -25.85 9.97
CA GLY A 58 -1.91 -25.34 10.83
C GLY A 58 -0.70 -24.74 10.09
N GLY A 59 -0.72 -24.77 8.75
CA GLY A 59 0.31 -24.13 7.92
C GLY A 59 0.35 -22.60 8.07
N LEU A 60 -0.79 -21.97 8.37
CA LEU A 60 -0.90 -20.54 8.68
C LEU A 60 -1.29 -20.34 10.15
N CYS A 61 -0.34 -19.92 10.98
CA CYS A 61 -0.59 -19.77 12.42
C CYS A 61 0.21 -18.62 13.04
N PHE A 62 -0.28 -18.13 14.19
CA PHE A 62 0.48 -17.16 14.98
C PHE A 62 1.49 -17.90 15.86
N THR A 63 2.76 -17.51 15.75
CA THR A 63 3.87 -18.06 16.55
C THR A 63 4.56 -16.96 17.34
N ALA A 64 5.25 -17.34 18.41
CA ALA A 64 6.02 -16.40 19.21
C ALA A 64 7.19 -15.81 18.40
N VAL A 65 7.44 -14.53 18.60
CA VAL A 65 8.57 -13.81 17.98
C VAL A 65 9.83 -14.04 18.82
N THR A 66 10.96 -14.30 18.15
CA THR A 66 12.26 -14.40 18.83
C THR A 66 12.86 -13.02 19.09
N ARG A 67 13.83 -12.92 20.00
CA ARG A 67 14.45 -11.62 20.30
C ARG A 67 15.18 -11.02 19.10
N GLU A 68 15.84 -11.86 18.31
CA GLU A 68 16.51 -11.46 17.06
C GLU A 68 15.52 -10.86 16.05
N GLU A 69 14.33 -11.45 15.94
CA GLU A 69 13.27 -10.94 15.07
C GLU A 69 12.70 -9.61 15.57
N LEU A 70 12.62 -9.39 16.89
CA LEU A 70 12.25 -8.10 17.45
C LEU A 70 13.25 -7.01 17.09
N ASP A 71 14.55 -7.31 17.19
CA ASP A 71 15.62 -6.36 16.87
C ASP A 71 15.66 -6.08 15.36
N ALA A 72 15.52 -7.12 14.52
CA ALA A 72 15.42 -6.96 13.07
C ALA A 72 14.18 -6.15 12.65
N ALA A 73 13.04 -6.38 13.30
CA ALA A 73 11.83 -5.62 13.11
C ALA A 73 11.96 -4.17 13.59
N GLN A 74 12.84 -3.87 14.55
CA GLN A 74 13.12 -2.49 14.96
C GLN A 74 13.76 -1.70 13.82
N LEU A 75 14.72 -2.32 13.13
CA LEU A 75 15.48 -1.72 12.03
C LEU A 75 14.65 -1.61 10.75
N ASN A 76 13.88 -2.63 10.40
CA ASN A 76 13.10 -2.65 9.16
C ASN A 76 11.69 -3.22 9.38
N ILE A 77 10.67 -2.48 8.93
CA ILE A 77 9.26 -2.89 9.03
C ILE A 77 9.03 -4.21 8.27
N ALA A 78 9.69 -4.43 7.14
CA ALA A 78 9.48 -5.60 6.31
C ALA A 78 9.77 -6.92 7.06
N ASN A 79 10.68 -6.90 8.04
CA ASN A 79 11.01 -8.07 8.86
C ASN A 79 9.89 -8.48 9.82
N ALA A 80 8.94 -7.57 10.11
CA ALA A 80 7.84 -7.83 11.02
C ALA A 80 6.61 -8.44 10.33
N VAL A 81 6.50 -8.30 9.01
CA VAL A 81 5.24 -8.50 8.31
C VAL A 81 5.28 -9.80 7.51
N PRO A 82 4.21 -10.62 7.57
CA PRO A 82 4.13 -11.87 6.82
C PRO A 82 4.04 -11.64 5.31
N GLY A 83 4.79 -12.42 4.53
CA GLY A 83 4.73 -12.43 3.07
C GLY A 83 5.90 -11.71 2.38
N PRO A 84 5.86 -11.57 1.03
CA PRO A 84 6.92 -10.94 0.27
C PRO A 84 7.11 -9.49 0.70
N LEU A 85 8.35 -9.02 0.66
CA LEU A 85 8.74 -7.64 0.94
C LEU A 85 7.75 -6.67 0.26
N PHE A 86 7.00 -5.92 1.07
CA PHE A 86 5.99 -4.99 0.58
C PHE A 86 6.66 -3.99 -0.35
N PRO A 87 6.24 -3.88 -1.62
CA PRO A 87 6.69 -2.76 -2.44
C PRO A 87 6.30 -1.46 -1.72
N ALA A 88 7.17 -0.45 -1.82
CA ALA A 88 6.90 0.86 -1.24
C ALA A 88 5.50 1.31 -1.67
N PRO A 89 4.66 1.82 -0.74
CA PRO A 89 3.31 2.24 -1.10
C PRO A 89 3.39 3.29 -2.20
N LEU A 90 2.63 3.09 -3.28
CA LEU A 90 2.54 4.09 -4.33
C LEU A 90 2.08 5.43 -3.71
N PRO A 91 2.66 6.56 -4.15
CA PRO A 91 2.25 7.85 -3.63
C PRO A 91 0.76 8.06 -3.89
N LYS A 92 0.07 8.68 -2.92
CA LYS A 92 -1.33 9.05 -3.08
C LYS A 92 -1.43 10.14 -4.15
N VAL A 93 -1.70 9.75 -5.38
CA VAL A 93 -1.89 10.70 -6.47
C VAL A 93 -3.19 11.47 -6.22
N PRO A 94 -3.19 12.82 -6.28
CA PRO A 94 -4.41 13.60 -6.24
C PRO A 94 -5.34 13.14 -7.37
N ARG A 95 -6.66 13.24 -7.14
CA ARG A 95 -7.63 12.97 -8.20
C ARG A 95 -7.31 13.81 -9.44
N ARG A 96 -7.44 13.23 -10.63
CA ARG A 96 -7.13 13.91 -11.91
C ARG A 96 -7.91 15.21 -12.13
N ASP A 97 -9.05 15.37 -11.46
CA ASP A 97 -9.92 16.54 -11.52
C ASP A 97 -9.58 17.62 -10.49
N ILE A 98 -8.55 17.43 -9.64
CA ILE A 98 -8.05 18.48 -8.75
C ILE A 98 -7.55 19.66 -9.60
N GLY A 99 -8.19 20.83 -9.41
CA GLY A 99 -7.94 22.04 -10.20
C GLY A 99 -8.74 22.12 -11.50
N SER A 100 -9.53 21.10 -11.86
CA SER A 100 -10.50 21.21 -12.95
C SER A 100 -11.70 22.05 -12.47
N ARG A 101 -12.06 23.07 -13.25
CA ARG A 101 -13.26 23.86 -13.01
C ARG A 101 -14.34 23.40 -13.97
N LYS A 102 -15.55 23.22 -13.44
CA LYS A 102 -16.74 23.07 -14.27
C LYS A 102 -17.03 24.40 -14.98
N PRO A 103 -17.58 24.37 -16.21
CA PRO A 103 -18.02 25.58 -16.88
C PRO A 103 -19.04 26.33 -16.02
N HIS A 104 -18.92 27.65 -15.97
CA HIS A 104 -19.86 28.53 -15.29
C HIS A 104 -20.75 29.19 -16.33
N PHE A 105 -22.05 29.28 -16.03
CA PHE A 105 -23.04 29.92 -16.88
C PHE A 105 -23.72 31.05 -16.11
N ASP A 106 -24.07 32.13 -16.82
CA ASP A 106 -24.84 33.23 -16.24
C ASP A 106 -26.32 32.85 -16.06
N GLY A 107 -27.12 33.76 -15.48
CA GLY A 107 -28.55 33.56 -15.28
C GLY A 107 -29.37 33.40 -16.57
N CYS A 108 -28.77 33.69 -17.73
CA CYS A 108 -29.38 33.53 -19.06
C CYS A 108 -28.91 32.24 -19.76
N GLY A 109 -28.03 31.45 -19.14
CA GLY A 109 -27.49 30.21 -19.70
C GLY A 109 -26.29 30.39 -20.63
N ASN A 110 -25.68 31.57 -20.70
CA ASN A 110 -24.49 31.80 -21.51
C ASN A 110 -23.22 31.42 -20.76
N PHE A 111 -22.24 30.85 -21.47
CA PHE A 111 -20.94 30.49 -20.89
C PHE A 111 -20.16 31.73 -20.46
N VAL A 112 -19.72 31.75 -19.20
CA VAL A 112 -18.90 32.82 -18.64
C VAL A 112 -17.43 32.37 -18.64
N PRO A 113 -16.56 32.98 -19.47
CA PRO A 113 -15.17 32.57 -19.54
C PRO A 113 -14.42 32.90 -18.24
N PRO A 114 -13.41 32.09 -17.85
CA PRO A 114 -12.54 32.42 -16.74
C PRO A 114 -11.79 33.74 -16.97
N ARG A 115 -11.49 34.48 -15.89
CA ARG A 115 -10.72 35.74 -15.95
C ARG A 115 -9.34 35.60 -16.61
N HIS A 116 -8.72 34.42 -16.55
CA HIS A 116 -7.41 34.14 -17.11
C HIS A 116 -7.39 32.78 -17.81
N GLU A 117 -6.82 32.74 -19.01
CA GLU A 117 -6.46 31.50 -19.70
C GLU A 117 -5.30 30.82 -18.97
N ARG A 118 -5.42 29.53 -18.68
CA ARG A 118 -4.37 28.73 -18.02
C ARG A 118 -3.82 27.68 -18.99
N ASN A 119 -3.08 28.14 -20.00
CA ASN A 119 -2.42 27.28 -21.01
C ASN A 119 -0.98 26.91 -20.61
N GLY A 120 -0.59 27.13 -19.35
CA GLY A 120 0.73 26.75 -18.87
C GLY A 120 0.93 25.23 -18.88
N PRO A 121 2.15 24.74 -19.14
CA PRO A 121 2.45 23.31 -19.10
C PRO A 121 2.10 22.73 -17.72
N LYS A 122 1.28 21.67 -17.70
CA LYS A 122 0.97 20.95 -16.48
C LYS A 122 2.09 19.97 -16.17
N SER A 123 2.62 20.01 -14.96
CA SER A 123 3.58 19.03 -14.48
C SER A 123 2.97 17.63 -14.44
N ALA A 124 3.79 16.60 -14.67
CA ALA A 124 3.37 15.21 -14.48
C ALA A 124 2.89 15.00 -13.03
N ALA A 125 1.88 14.14 -12.86
CA ALA A 125 1.33 13.83 -11.54
C ALA A 125 2.33 13.04 -10.67
N TRP A 126 3.32 12.41 -11.30
CA TRP A 126 4.44 11.73 -10.69
C TRP A 126 5.64 11.79 -11.64
N ILE A 127 6.83 12.00 -11.09
CA ILE A 127 8.11 11.90 -11.81
C ILE A 127 8.74 10.61 -11.28
N GLY A 128 8.96 9.65 -12.19
CA GLY A 128 9.71 8.45 -11.85
C GLY A 128 11.18 8.78 -11.64
N GLU A 129 11.87 7.94 -10.89
CA GLU A 129 13.32 8.01 -10.79
C GLU A 129 13.90 7.68 -12.17
N GLU A 130 14.32 8.71 -12.91
CA GLU A 130 15.01 8.55 -14.19
C GLU A 130 16.35 7.85 -13.91
N VAL A 131 16.52 6.67 -14.50
CA VAL A 131 17.82 6.02 -14.58
C VAL A 131 18.71 6.97 -15.39
N ALA A 132 19.72 7.56 -14.76
CA ALA A 132 20.62 8.50 -15.42
C ALA A 132 21.24 7.81 -16.64
N ASP A 133 20.86 8.25 -17.84
CA ASP A 133 21.53 7.88 -19.08
C ASP A 133 22.99 8.35 -18.97
N SER A 134 23.90 7.37 -18.87
CA SER A 134 25.34 7.58 -18.93
C SER A 134 25.71 8.17 -20.29
N GLU A 135 26.13 9.44 -20.29
CA GLU A 135 26.65 10.13 -21.48
C GLU A 135 27.89 9.41 -22.06
N SER A 136 27.87 9.35 -23.39
CA SER A 136 28.90 8.96 -24.35
C SER A 136 30.32 9.48 -24.06
N MET A 137 31.33 8.65 -24.31
CA MET A 137 32.66 9.08 -24.76
C MET A 137 33.08 8.19 -25.94
N GLY A 138 33.06 8.78 -27.14
CA GLY A 138 33.56 8.17 -28.37
C GLY A 138 35.09 8.25 -28.50
N PRO A 139 35.62 7.69 -29.60
CA PRO A 139 36.60 8.40 -30.41
C PRO A 139 36.10 8.69 -31.83
#